data_AF-A0A832APQ6-F1
#
_entry.id   AF-A0A832APQ6-F1
#
_cell.length_a   1.000
_cell.length_b   1.000
_cell.length_c   1.000
_cell.angle_alpha   90.00
_cell.angle_beta   90.00
_cell.angle_gamma   90.00
#
_symmetry.space_group_name_H-M   'P 1'
#
loop_
_entity.id
_entity.type
_entity.pdbx_description
1 polymer ?
#
loop_
_entity_poly.entity_id
_entity_poly.type
_entity_poly.pdbx_seq_one_letter_code
_entity_poly.pdbx_strand_id
1 'polypeptide(L)'
;MNGQKENYTVNLEVFQGPLDLLLYLIRKEEVDIYDIPIARVAEQYMQYLEMMKILNLELAGEYILMAATLIRIKARLLLPRDELDPEEPDPREELVAALLEYKKYK
;
A
#
# COMPACT_ATOMS: atom_id res chain seq x y z
N MET A 1 13.24 -19.34 -27.36
CA MET A 1 11.96 -18.88 -26.76
C MET A 1 12.31 -17.74 -25.83
N ASN A 2 12.18 -16.51 -26.30
CA ASN A 2 12.65 -15.32 -25.60
C ASN A 2 11.66 -14.98 -24.47
N GLY A 3 12.10 -15.17 -23.23
CA GLY A 3 11.38 -14.69 -22.05
C GLY A 3 11.29 -13.17 -22.12
N GLN A 4 10.07 -12.68 -22.31
CA GLN A 4 9.75 -11.26 -22.23
C GLN A 4 10.10 -10.80 -20.80
N LYS A 5 11.20 -10.06 -20.68
CA LYS A 5 11.37 -9.11 -19.58
C LYS A 5 10.25 -8.09 -19.75
N GLU A 6 9.25 -8.13 -18.88
CA GLU A 6 8.33 -7.01 -18.73
C GLU A 6 9.18 -5.80 -18.30
N ASN A 7 9.41 -4.91 -19.26
CA ASN A 7 9.94 -3.59 -18.98
C ASN A 7 8.88 -2.86 -18.15
N TYR A 8 9.00 -2.92 -16.83
CA TYR A 8 8.25 -2.07 -15.92
C TYR A 8 8.79 -0.64 -16.02
N THR A 9 8.50 0.03 -17.14
CA THR A 9 8.60 1.48 -17.22
C THR A 9 7.40 2.06 -16.46
N VAL A 10 7.41 1.93 -15.13
CA VAL A 10 6.44 2.64 -14.30
C VAL A 10 6.97 4.05 -14.15
N ASN A 11 6.46 4.97 -14.97
CA ASN A 11 6.71 6.38 -14.78
C ASN A 11 6.12 6.79 -13.42
N LEU A 12 7.00 7.10 -12.49
CA LEU A 12 6.67 7.56 -11.14
C LEU A 12 6.06 8.98 -11.13
N GLU A 13 6.16 9.71 -12.23
CA GLU A 13 5.52 11.03 -12.43
C GLU A 13 3.98 10.98 -12.51
N VAL A 14 3.36 9.80 -12.43
CA VAL A 14 1.92 9.60 -12.69
C VAL A 14 1.08 9.54 -11.41
N PHE A 15 1.68 9.26 -10.24
CA PHE A 15 0.92 9.11 -9.00
C PHE A 15 0.86 10.42 -8.20
N GLN A 16 -0.35 10.80 -7.80
CA GLN A 16 -0.61 12.04 -7.06
C GLN A 16 -0.41 11.91 -5.53
N GLY A 17 0.20 10.82 -5.06
CA GLY A 17 0.44 10.57 -3.64
C GLY A 17 0.38 9.09 -3.25
N PRO A 18 0.61 8.77 -1.97
CA PRO A 18 0.67 7.39 -1.47
C PRO A 18 -0.67 6.65 -1.57
N LEU A 19 -1.81 7.34 -1.40
CA LEU A 19 -3.14 6.73 -1.54
C LEU A 19 -3.43 6.32 -2.99
N ASP A 20 -2.97 7.12 -3.97
CA ASP A 20 -3.15 6.78 -5.38
C ASP A 20 -2.34 5.54 -5.77
N LEU A 21 -1.09 5.48 -5.29
CA LEU A 21 -0.25 4.30 -5.44
C LEU A 21 -0.91 3.07 -4.81
N LEU A 22 -1.46 3.19 -3.60
CA LEU A 22 -2.17 2.08 -2.96
C LEU A 22 -3.40 1.62 -3.74
N LEU A 23 -4.23 2.55 -4.24
CA LEU A 23 -5.38 2.19 -5.09
C LEU A 23 -4.96 1.51 -6.38
N TYR A 24 -3.80 1.88 -6.95
CA TYR A 24 -3.23 1.18 -8.09
C TYR A 24 -2.80 -0.24 -7.72
N LEU A 25 -2.08 -0.42 -6.61
CA LEU A 25 -1.61 -1.73 -6.14
C LEU A 25 -2.78 -2.68 -5.81
N ILE A 26 -3.81 -2.19 -5.13
CA ILE A 26 -5.02 -2.96 -4.78
C ILE A 26 -5.75 -3.40 -6.06
N ARG A 27 -5.90 -2.50 -7.04
CA ARG A 27 -6.49 -2.84 -8.34
C ARG A 27 -5.67 -3.87 -9.11
N LYS A 28 -4.34 -3.76 -9.06
CA LYS A 28 -3.42 -4.70 -9.73
C LYS A 28 -3.51 -6.12 -9.16
N GLU A 29 -3.78 -6.26 -7.86
CA GLU A 29 -3.99 -7.56 -7.21
C GLU A 29 -5.39 -8.15 -7.46
N GLU A 30 -6.29 -7.44 -8.18
CA GLU A 30 -7.67 -7.86 -8.44
C GLU A 30 -8.48 -8.16 -7.16
N VAL A 31 -8.16 -7.47 -6.06
CA VAL A 31 -8.79 -7.66 -4.74
C VAL A 31 -9.81 -6.57 -4.43
N ASP A 32 -10.81 -6.92 -3.61
CA ASP A 32 -11.76 -5.96 -3.06
C ASP A 32 -11.04 -5.00 -2.08
N ILE A 33 -11.42 -3.73 -2.12
CA ILE A 33 -10.90 -2.70 -1.22
C ILE A 33 -11.28 -2.94 0.26
N TYR A 34 -12.31 -3.75 0.53
CA TYR A 34 -12.69 -4.18 1.87
C TYR A 34 -11.90 -5.42 2.34
N ASP A 35 -11.28 -6.16 1.42
CA ASP A 35 -10.48 -7.35 1.75
C ASP A 35 -9.05 -7.23 1.23
N ILE A 36 -8.39 -6.15 1.63
CA ILE A 36 -7.03 -5.86 1.18
C ILE A 36 -6.07 -6.88 1.81
N PRO A 37 -5.25 -7.59 1.00
CA PRO A 37 -4.16 -8.41 1.49
C PRO A 37 -2.99 -7.50 1.90
N ILE A 38 -3.10 -6.88 3.08
CA ILE A 38 -2.16 -5.86 3.59
C ILE A 38 -0.71 -6.33 3.49
N ALA A 39 -0.43 -7.60 3.80
CA ALA A 39 0.92 -8.13 3.76
C ALA A 39 1.57 -8.00 2.36
N ARG A 40 0.80 -8.27 1.29
CA ARG A 40 1.24 -8.17 -0.11
C ARG A 40 1.30 -6.72 -0.56
N VAL A 41 0.28 -5.93 -0.24
CA VAL A 41 0.23 -4.51 -0.62
C VAL A 41 1.37 -3.73 0.03
N ALA A 42 1.66 -3.99 1.31
CA ALA A 42 2.79 -3.40 2.01
C ALA A 42 4.14 -3.75 1.36
N GLU A 43 4.32 -5.01 0.96
CA GLU A 43 5.55 -5.46 0.31
C GLU A 43 5.76 -4.79 -1.05
N GLN A 44 4.73 -4.76 -1.89
CA GLN A 44 4.78 -4.05 -3.18
C GLN A 44 5.02 -2.55 -2.99
N TYR A 45 4.33 -1.92 -2.05
CA TYR A 45 4.51 -0.50 -1.74
C TYR A 45 5.98 -0.20 -1.38
N MET A 46 6.61 -1.04 -0.55
CA MET A 46 8.03 -0.89 -0.20
C MET A 46 8.97 -1.10 -1.40
N GLN A 47 8.68 -2.05 -2.28
CA GLN A 47 9.45 -2.24 -3.53
C GLN A 47 9.38 -0.98 -4.41
N TYR A 48 8.19 -0.40 -4.56
CA TYR A 48 8.02 0.85 -5.31
C TYR A 48 8.78 2.01 -4.65
N LEU A 49 8.75 2.14 -3.33
CA LEU A 49 9.53 3.15 -2.61
C LEU A 49 11.04 2.96 -2.82
N GLU A 50 11.53 1.73 -2.83
CA GLU A 50 12.95 1.46 -3.04
C GLU A 50 13.38 1.82 -4.47
N MET A 51 12.55 1.49 -5.46
CA MET A 51 12.77 1.94 -6.84
C MET A 51 12.78 3.48 -6.95
N MET A 52 11.91 4.19 -6.22
CA MET A 52 11.90 5.66 -6.18
C MET A 52 13.19 6.21 -5.58
N LYS A 53 13.65 5.69 -4.43
CA LYS A 53 14.90 6.13 -3.78
C LYS A 53 16.11 6.02 -4.68
N ILE A 54 16.17 4.96 -5.50
CA ILE A 54 17.28 4.72 -6.44
C ILE A 54 17.26 5.76 -7.58
N LEU A 55 16.09 6.31 -7.93
CA LEU A 55 15.90 7.21 -9.07
C LEU A 55 15.95 8.71 -8.70
N ASN A 56 15.54 9.12 -7.49
CA ASN A 56 15.85 10.43 -6.89
C ASN A 56 15.29 10.54 -5.46
N LEU A 57 15.90 11.36 -4.60
CA LEU A 57 15.68 11.34 -3.14
C LEU A 57 14.98 12.59 -2.57
N GLU A 58 13.87 13.01 -3.18
CA GLU A 58 12.84 13.81 -2.48
C GLU A 58 11.62 12.91 -2.23
N LEU A 59 11.79 11.85 -1.43
CA LEU A 59 10.63 11.13 -0.93
C LEU A 59 9.88 12.05 0.04
N ALA A 60 8.68 12.50 -0.35
CA ALA A 60 7.83 13.27 0.54
C ALA A 60 7.52 12.47 1.81
N GLY A 61 7.44 13.16 2.96
CA GLY A 61 7.18 12.54 4.27
C GLY A 61 5.90 11.70 4.30
N GLU A 62 4.92 12.02 3.46
CA GLU A 62 3.68 11.27 3.30
C GLU A 62 3.90 9.82 2.84
N TYR A 63 4.85 9.58 1.94
CA TYR A 63 5.14 8.22 1.47
C TYR A 63 5.75 7.35 2.56
N ILE A 64 6.65 7.94 3.36
CA ILE A 64 7.29 7.27 4.51
C ILE A 64 6.26 7.02 5.62
N LEU A 65 5.40 8.01 5.89
CA LEU A 65 4.29 7.86 6.85
C LEU A 65 3.35 6.73 6.44
N MET A 66 3.02 6.62 5.15
CA MET A 66 2.18 5.53 4.67
C MET A 66 2.89 4.17 4.77
N ALA A 67 4.20 4.10 4.49
CA ALA A 67 4.98 2.88 4.71
C ALA A 67 4.92 2.41 6.17
N ALA A 68 5.18 3.33 7.11
CA ALA A 68 5.09 3.04 8.54
C ALA A 68 3.67 2.60 8.94
N THR A 69 2.64 3.22 8.37
CA THR A 69 1.24 2.85 8.57
C THR A 69 0.96 1.42 8.11
N LEU A 70 1.38 1.03 6.90
CA LEU A 70 1.20 -0.32 6.39
C LEU A 70 1.94 -1.37 7.23
N ILE A 71 3.15 -1.06 7.70
CA ILE A 71 3.92 -1.94 8.59
C ILE A 71 3.20 -2.13 9.93
N ARG A 72 2.67 -1.06 10.52
CA ARG A 72 1.89 -1.11 11.76
C ARG A 72 0.66 -2.02 11.60
N ILE A 73 -0.10 -1.84 10.52
CA ILE A 73 -1.29 -2.66 10.24
C ILE A 73 -0.88 -4.12 10.04
N LYS A 74 0.17 -4.39 9.24
CA LYS A 74 0.69 -5.74 9.03
C LYS A 74 1.09 -6.41 10.35
N ALA A 75 1.80 -5.69 11.23
CA ALA A 75 2.22 -6.20 12.52
C ALA A 75 1.02 -6.57 13.40
N ARG A 76 -0.01 -5.70 13.49
CA ARG A 76 -1.24 -6.00 14.24
C ARG A 76 -1.99 -7.21 13.69
N LEU A 77 -2.10 -7.35 12.37
CA LEU A 77 -2.76 -8.49 11.74
C LEU A 77 -2.03 -9.83 11.95
N LEU A 78 -0.74 -9.79 12.30
CA LEU A 78 0.06 -10.98 12.59
C LEU A 78 0.02 -11.38 14.07
N LEU A 79 -0.55 -10.55 14.95
CA LEU A 79 -0.66 -10.89 16.38
C LEU A 79 -1.65 -12.05 16.59
N PRO A 80 -1.38 -12.94 17.56
CA PRO A 80 -2.36 -13.94 18.00
C PRO A 80 -3.66 -13.27 18.43
N ARG A 81 -4.80 -13.89 18.09
CA ARG A 81 -6.13 -13.34 18.43
C ARG A 81 -6.34 -13.15 19.93
N ASP A 82 -5.69 -13.95 20.76
CA ASP A 82 -5.79 -13.88 22.22
C ASP A 82 -5.05 -12.66 22.80
N GLU A 83 -4.19 -12.01 22.01
CA GLU A 83 -3.47 -10.78 22.37
C GLU A 83 -4.20 -9.52 21.90
N LEU A 84 -5.27 -9.66 21.11
CA LEU A 84 -6.08 -8.55 20.61
C LEU A 84 -7.32 -8.38 21.50
N ASP A 85 -7.65 -7.12 21.80
CA ASP A 85 -8.92 -6.82 22.47
C ASP A 85 -10.07 -7.15 21.50
N PRO A 86 -11.07 -7.96 21.89
CA PRO A 86 -12.23 -8.27 21.05
C PRO A 86 -13.02 -7.04 20.59
N GLU A 87 -12.90 -5.92 21.30
CA GLU A 87 -13.51 -4.64 20.93
C GLU A 87 -12.59 -3.80 20.02
N GLU A 88 -11.36 -4.24 19.75
CA GLU A 88 -10.45 -3.51 18.86
C GLU A 88 -10.97 -3.54 17.42
N PRO A 89 -11.13 -2.38 16.76
CA PRO A 89 -11.55 -2.33 15.37
C PRO A 89 -10.53 -3.03 14.46
N ASP A 90 -10.97 -3.49 13.28
CA ASP A 90 -10.05 -4.05 12.30
C ASP A 90 -8.96 -3.00 12.00
N PRO A 91 -7.67 -3.33 12.16
CA PRO A 91 -6.58 -2.37 11.99
C PRO A 91 -6.51 -1.77 10.58
N ARG A 92 -7.25 -2.33 9.62
CA ARG A 92 -7.38 -1.82 8.25
C ARG A 92 -8.43 -0.73 8.08
N GLU A 93 -9.37 -0.56 9.02
CA GLU A 93 -10.56 0.30 8.85
C GLU A 93 -10.21 1.74 8.45
N GLU A 94 -9.29 2.38 9.18
CA GLU A 94 -8.85 3.75 8.90
C GLU A 94 -8.28 3.89 7.48
N LEU A 95 -7.49 2.91 7.05
CA LEU A 95 -6.90 2.90 5.71
C LEU A 95 -7.96 2.72 4.63
N VAL A 96 -8.90 1.80 4.83
CA VAL A 96 -10.00 1.56 3.89
C VAL A 96 -10.87 2.81 3.76
N ALA A 97 -11.20 3.47 4.88
CA ALA A 97 -11.96 4.71 4.87
C ALA A 97 -11.25 5.81 4.08
N ALA A 98 -9.95 6.01 4.30
CA ALA A 98 -9.15 7.00 3.57
C ALA A 98 -9.08 6.70 2.06
N LEU A 99 -8.90 5.43 1.69
CA LEU A 99 -8.87 5.02 0.28
C LEU A 99 -10.23 5.21 -0.41
N LEU A 100 -11.33 4.91 0.29
CA LEU A 100 -12.69 5.13 -0.22
C LEU A 100 -12.99 6.62 -0.37
N GLU A 101 -12.57 7.45 0.58
CA GLU A 101 -12.73 8.90 0.51
C GLU A 101 -11.94 9.47 -0.68
N TYR A 102 -10.67 9.11 -0.80
CA TYR A 102 -9.83 9.55 -1.92
C TYR A 102 -10.40 9.12 -3.28
N LYS A 103 -10.94 7.88 -3.37
CA LYS A 103 -11.59 7.37 -4.59
C LYS A 103 -12.84 8.17 -4.98
N LYS A 104 -13.55 8.81 -4.04
CA LYS A 104 -14.75 9.61 -4.35
C LYS A 104 -14.43 10.95 -5.01
N TYR A 105 -13.27 11.52 -4.70
CA TYR A 105 -12.83 12.83 -5.21
C TYR A 105 -11.97 12.74 -6.47
N LYS A 106 -11.65 11.52 -6.93
CA LYS A 106 -10.89 11.25 -8.16
C LYS A 106 -11.83 10.80 -9.29
#